data_AF-A0A1Z9EH81-F1
#
_entry.id   AF-A0A1Z9EH81-F1
#
_cell.length_a   1.000
_cell.length_b   1.000
_cell.length_c   1.000
_cell.angle_alpha   90.00
_cell.angle_beta   90.00
_cell.angle_gamma   90.00
#
_symmetry.space_group_name_H-M   'P 1'
#
loop_
_entity.id
_entity.type
_entity.pdbx_description
1 polymer ?
#
loop_
_entity_poly.entity_id
_entity_poly.type
_entity_poly.pdbx_seq_one_letter_code
_entity_poly.pdbx_strand_id
1 'polypeptide(L)'
;MKLKGLHANGLALATAVLMANAAPVSADTSEQYASCKAELKALYGEETRVELYGTKSYRGVETLKLKVTPAGEASRKLQCSGDAESDDRVVLKDKNGEMLVS
;
A
#
# COMPACT_ATOMS: atom_id res chain seq x y z
N MET A 1 -13.40 -50.01 43.15
CA MET A 1 -11.93 -49.88 43.14
C MET A 1 -11.33 -50.68 41.99
N LYS A 2 -10.23 -50.15 41.42
CA LYS A 2 -9.32 -50.69 40.38
C LYS A 2 -9.71 -50.49 38.90
N LEU A 3 -9.25 -49.38 38.31
CA LEU A 3 -8.77 -49.38 36.93
C LEU A 3 -7.24 -49.51 36.96
N LYS A 4 -6.74 -50.51 36.21
CA LYS A 4 -5.33 -50.77 35.96
C LYS A 4 -4.87 -49.99 34.73
N GLY A 5 -3.62 -49.55 34.78
CA GLY A 5 -2.72 -49.65 33.62
C GLY A 5 -2.60 -48.41 32.76
N LEU A 6 -1.61 -47.60 33.11
CA LEU A 6 -0.96 -46.62 32.26
C LEU A 6 -0.27 -47.35 31.10
N HIS A 7 -0.46 -46.93 29.85
CA HIS A 7 0.53 -47.17 28.79
C HIS A 7 0.97 -45.81 28.23
N ALA A 8 2.21 -45.48 28.52
CA ALA A 8 2.99 -44.45 27.88
C ALA A 8 3.49 -44.96 26.52
N ASN A 9 3.44 -44.10 25.51
CA ASN A 9 4.21 -44.01 24.27
C ASN A 9 3.49 -42.90 23.47
N GLY A 10 3.91 -41.64 23.42
CA GLY A 10 5.25 -41.20 23.06
C GLY A 10 5.36 -41.12 21.54
N LEU A 11 4.81 -40.09 20.89
CA LEU A 11 5.48 -39.36 19.80
C LEU A 11 4.69 -38.12 19.39
N ALA A 12 5.43 -37.02 19.32
CA ALA A 12 5.05 -35.69 18.88
C ALA A 12 4.78 -35.59 17.37
N LEU A 13 4.48 -34.35 16.93
CA LEU A 13 4.47 -33.79 15.56
C LEU A 13 3.04 -33.73 14.95
N ALA A 14 2.54 -32.62 14.40
CA ALA A 14 3.21 -31.43 13.93
C ALA A 14 2.23 -30.24 13.82
N THR A 15 2.78 -29.06 14.13
CA THR A 15 2.63 -27.79 13.40
C THR A 15 1.24 -27.16 13.27
N ALA A 16 1.05 -26.13 14.10
CA ALA A 16 0.16 -25.01 13.85
C ALA A 16 0.29 -24.51 12.41
N VAL A 17 -0.79 -24.59 11.64
CA VAL A 17 -0.91 -23.87 10.38
C VAL A 17 -1.21 -22.41 10.72
N LEU A 18 -0.17 -21.64 11.07
CA LEU A 18 -0.22 -20.20 10.83
C LEU A 18 -0.13 -20.03 9.32
N MET A 19 -1.28 -19.97 8.65
CA MET A 19 -1.33 -19.29 7.37
C MET A 19 -1.07 -17.82 7.68
N ALA A 20 0.21 -17.45 7.64
CA ALA A 20 0.61 -16.08 7.43
C ALA A 20 -0.09 -15.63 6.15
N ASN A 21 -1.15 -14.84 6.32
CA ASN A 21 -1.65 -13.96 5.28
C ASN A 21 -0.58 -12.87 5.07
N ALA A 22 0.59 -13.29 4.59
CA ALA A 22 1.55 -12.39 3.97
C ALA A 22 0.94 -12.02 2.62
N ALA A 23 -0.04 -11.12 2.66
CA ALA A 23 -0.41 -10.36 1.48
C ALA A 23 0.90 -9.73 0.97
N PRO A 24 1.27 -9.93 -0.31
CA PRO A 24 2.34 -9.17 -0.92
C PRO A 24 1.82 -7.73 -1.09
N VAL A 25 1.88 -6.93 -0.01
CA VAL A 25 1.22 -5.61 0.05
C VAL A 25 2.25 -4.47 0.08
N SER A 26 3.44 -4.67 -0.50
CA SER A 26 4.53 -3.71 -0.28
C SER A 26 5.43 -3.41 -1.47
N ALA A 27 5.54 -4.28 -2.49
CA ALA A 27 6.33 -3.97 -3.69
C ALA A 27 5.63 -2.93 -4.57
N ASP A 28 4.39 -3.22 -4.99
CA ASP A 28 3.53 -2.31 -5.76
C ASP A 28 3.47 -0.90 -5.17
N THR A 29 3.31 -0.79 -3.85
CA THR A 29 3.10 0.51 -3.18
C THR A 29 4.30 1.45 -3.34
N SER A 30 5.53 0.91 -3.35
CA SER A 30 6.76 1.69 -3.47
C SER A 30 7.01 2.12 -4.91
N GLU A 31 6.72 1.23 -5.87
CA GLU A 31 6.85 1.50 -7.31
C GLU A 31 5.80 2.53 -7.74
N GLN A 32 4.54 2.33 -7.34
CA GLN A 32 3.46 3.29 -7.52
C GLN A 32 3.82 4.64 -6.89
N TYR A 33 4.36 4.68 -5.67
CA TYR A 33 4.77 5.93 -5.03
C TYR A 33 5.88 6.65 -5.81
N ALA A 34 6.86 5.92 -6.35
CA ALA A 34 7.93 6.49 -7.15
C ALA A 34 7.38 7.12 -8.44
N SER A 35 6.48 6.43 -9.15
CA SER A 35 5.81 6.94 -10.34
C SER A 35 4.96 8.17 -10.04
N CYS A 36 4.13 8.13 -8.98
CA CYS A 36 3.35 9.29 -8.55
C CYS A 36 4.24 10.50 -8.21
N LYS A 37 5.37 10.26 -7.56
CA LYS A 37 6.31 11.31 -7.19
C LYS A 37 6.98 11.92 -8.42
N ALA A 38 7.31 11.11 -9.44
CA ALA A 38 7.88 11.58 -10.69
C ALA A 38 6.88 12.49 -11.43
N GLU A 39 5.62 12.05 -11.57
CA GLU A 39 4.55 12.84 -12.19
C GLU A 39 4.30 14.16 -11.45
N LEU A 40 4.24 14.10 -10.12
CA LEU A 40 4.05 15.31 -9.30
C LEU A 40 5.20 16.31 -9.43
N LYS A 41 6.44 15.82 -9.56
CA LYS A 41 7.59 16.67 -9.83
C LYS A 41 7.59 17.23 -11.25
N ALA A 42 7.10 16.47 -12.22
CA ALA A 42 6.92 16.96 -13.59
C ALA A 42 5.85 18.07 -13.66
N LEU A 43 4.77 17.94 -12.88
CA LEU A 43 3.67 18.91 -12.83
C LEU A 43 3.99 20.17 -12.02
N TYR A 44 4.57 20.01 -10.83
CA TYR A 44 4.77 21.10 -9.86
C TYR A 44 6.23 21.57 -9.74
N GLY A 45 7.16 20.95 -10.47
CA GLY A 45 8.59 21.23 -10.42
C GLY A 45 9.37 20.29 -9.50
N GLU A 46 10.65 20.10 -9.79
CA GLU A 46 11.52 19.13 -9.10
C GLU A 46 11.74 19.41 -7.62
N GLU A 47 11.65 20.69 -7.23
CA GLU A 47 11.77 21.17 -5.85
C GLU A 47 10.55 20.83 -4.98
N THR A 48 9.51 20.24 -5.58
CA THR A 48 8.30 19.84 -4.88
C THR A 48 8.57 18.75 -3.84
N ARG A 49 8.18 19.03 -2.60
CA ARG A 49 8.23 18.06 -1.51
C ARG A 49 6.97 17.20 -1.53
N VAL A 50 7.15 15.91 -1.76
CA VAL A 50 6.07 14.90 -1.74
C VAL A 50 6.24 14.03 -0.50
N GLU A 51 5.20 13.96 0.33
CA GLU A 51 5.15 13.15 1.54
C GLU A 51 3.94 12.20 1.49
N LEU A 52 4.19 10.90 1.58
CA LEU A 52 3.13 9.92 1.80
C LEU A 52 2.69 9.98 3.26
N TYR A 53 1.41 10.28 3.50
CA TYR A 53 0.87 10.29 4.87
C TYR A 53 -0.06 9.12 5.16
N GLY A 54 -0.39 8.31 4.16
CA GLY A 54 -1.12 7.07 4.34
C GLY A 54 -1.51 6.44 3.02
N THR A 55 -1.93 5.18 3.09
CA THR A 55 -2.47 4.43 1.95
C THR A 55 -3.90 4.02 2.29
N LYS A 56 -4.74 3.90 1.26
CA LYS A 56 -6.11 3.43 1.39
C LYS A 56 -6.37 2.44 0.26
N SER A 57 -6.55 1.19 0.60
CA SER A 57 -7.07 0.19 -0.32
C SER A 57 -8.60 0.18 -0.27
N TYR A 58 -9.24 0.16 -1.43
CA TYR A 58 -10.68 0.00 -1.54
C TYR A 58 -11.02 -0.85 -2.77
N ARG A 59 -11.77 -1.94 -2.56
CA ARG A 59 -12.16 -2.91 -3.61
C ARG A 59 -10.97 -3.41 -4.45
N GLY A 60 -9.82 -3.64 -3.81
CA GLY A 60 -8.60 -4.11 -4.49
C GLY A 60 -7.78 -3.00 -5.16
N VAL A 61 -8.26 -1.76 -5.21
CA VAL A 61 -7.48 -0.62 -5.72
C VAL A 61 -6.76 0.07 -4.57
N GLU A 62 -5.43 0.16 -4.65
CA GLU A 62 -4.65 0.92 -3.68
C GLU A 62 -4.54 2.40 -4.07
N THR A 63 -4.93 3.27 -3.15
CA THR A 63 -4.81 4.73 -3.26
C THR A 63 -3.82 5.27 -2.21
N LEU A 64 -2.69 5.78 -2.66
CA LEU A 64 -1.71 6.52 -1.89
C LEU A 64 -2.24 7.92 -1.60
N LYS A 65 -2.18 8.37 -0.35
CA LYS A 65 -2.53 9.73 0.05
C LYS A 65 -1.27 10.55 0.26
N LEU A 66 -1.08 11.51 -0.63
CA LEU A 66 0.12 12.32 -0.76
C LEU A 66 -0.17 13.73 -0.26
N LYS A 67 0.77 14.28 0.50
CA LYS A 67 0.86 15.70 0.78
C LYS A 67 1.97 16.27 -0.09
N VAL A 68 1.59 17.19 -0.96
CA VAL A 68 2.47 17.78 -1.97
C VAL A 68 2.65 19.25 -1.63
N THR A 69 3.89 19.69 -1.48
CA THR A 69 4.24 21.07 -1.17
C THR A 69 5.17 21.58 -2.27
N PRO A 70 4.63 22.27 -3.29
CA PRO A 70 5.44 22.91 -4.33
C PRO A 70 6.26 24.06 -3.74
N ALA A 71 7.35 24.45 -4.41
CA ALA A 71 8.19 25.56 -3.98
C ALA A 71 7.39 26.88 -3.98
N GLY A 72 7.32 27.55 -2.84
CA GLY A 72 6.60 28.82 -2.70
C GLY A 72 5.07 28.72 -2.64
N GLU A 73 4.49 27.51 -2.69
CA GLU A 73 3.05 27.30 -2.60
C GLU A 73 2.61 26.60 -1.30
N ALA A 74 1.32 26.74 -0.99
CA ALA A 74 0.71 26.02 0.12
C ALA A 74 0.64 24.50 -0.17
N SER A 75 0.84 23.70 0.88
CA SER A 75 0.74 22.24 0.76
C SER A 75 -0.68 21.81 0.37
N ARG A 76 -0.79 20.90 -0.60
CA ARG A 76 -2.04 20.33 -1.09
C ARG A 76 -2.08 18.82 -0.82
N LYS A 77 -3.29 18.28 -0.67
CA LYS A 77 -3.50 16.84 -0.47
C LYS A 77 -3.96 16.24 -1.79
N LEU A 78 -3.23 15.26 -2.27
CA LEU A 78 -3.51 14.53 -3.50
C LEU A 78 -3.66 13.04 -3.19
N GLN A 79 -4.36 12.35 -4.07
CA GLN A 79 -4.55 10.91 -4.04
C GLN A 79 -3.91 10.35 -5.29
N CYS A 80 -3.11 9.30 -5.15
CA CYS A 80 -2.52 8.62 -6.28
C CYS A 80 -2.91 7.16 -6.23
N SER A 81 -3.65 6.68 -7.21
CA SER A 81 -4.07 5.28 -7.32
C SER A 81 -3.39 4.63 -8.51
N GLY A 82 -2.97 3.37 -8.36
CA GLY A 82 -2.51 2.57 -9.48
C GLY A 82 -3.70 2.31 -10.39
N ASP A 83 -3.49 2.45 -11.69
CA ASP A 83 -4.50 2.06 -12.66
C ASP A 83 -4.53 0.54 -12.73
N ALA A 84 -5.61 -0.08 -12.25
CA ALA A 84 -5.73 -1.54 -12.22
C ALA A 84 -5.77 -2.16 -13.64
N GLU A 85 -5.97 -1.34 -14.68
CA GLU A 85 -5.99 -1.77 -16.08
C GLU A 85 -4.67 -1.47 -16.82
N SER A 86 -3.73 -0.76 -16.19
CA SER A 86 -2.42 -0.42 -16.76
C SER A 86 -1.34 -0.45 -15.67
N ASP A 87 -0.53 -1.51 -15.70
CA ASP A 87 0.57 -1.80 -14.76
C ASP A 87 1.51 -0.59 -14.51
N ASP A 88 1.68 0.28 -15.51
CA ASP A 88 2.58 1.43 -15.47
C ASP A 88 1.89 2.80 -15.29
N ARG A 89 0.55 2.87 -15.23
CA ARG A 89 -0.16 4.16 -15.16
C ARG A 89 -0.64 4.45 -13.75
N VAL A 90 -0.34 5.66 -13.27
CA VAL A 90 -0.81 6.15 -11.99
C VAL A 90 -1.81 7.28 -12.22
N VAL A 91 -2.96 7.18 -11.57
CA VAL A 91 -4.00 8.19 -11.64
C VAL A 91 -3.86 9.12 -10.45
N LEU A 92 -3.52 10.39 -10.72
CA LEU A 92 -3.45 11.44 -9.71
C LEU A 92 -4.79 12.16 -9.62
N LYS A 93 -5.29 12.31 -8.39
CA LYS A 93 -6.54 12.98 -8.07
C LYS A 93 -6.33 14.03 -6.99
N ASP A 94 -7.12 15.09 -7.03
CA ASP A 94 -7.15 16.10 -5.99
C ASP A 94 -8.02 15.67 -4.78
N LYS A 95 -8.14 16.54 -3.78
CA LYS A 95 -9.01 16.31 -2.60
C LYS A 95 -10.49 16.12 -2.96
N ASN A 96 -10.94 16.68 -4.08
CA ASN A 96 -12.31 16.57 -4.59
C ASN A 96 -12.51 15.30 -5.45
N GLY A 97 -11.44 14.55 -5.71
CA GLY A 97 -11.46 13.38 -6.60
C GLY A 97 -11.38 13.73 -8.08
N GLU A 98 -11.11 15.00 -8.41
CA GLU A 98 -10.88 15.44 -9.78
C GLU A 98 -9.52 14.93 -10.24
N MET A 99 -9.49 14.37 -11.45
CA MET A 99 -8.30 13.78 -12.04
C MET A 99 -7.38 14.91 -12.52
N LEU A 100 -6.14 14.91 -12.05
CA LEU A 100 -5.11 15.87 -12.45
C LEU A 100 -4.34 15.38 -13.66
N VAL A 101 -4.04 14.08 -13.71
CA VAL A 101 -3.42 13.38 -14.84
C VAL A 101 -3.86 11.90 -14.86
N SER A 102 -3.86 11.30 -16.07
CA SER A 102 -4.18 9.90 -16.36
C SER A 102 -3.16 9.27 -17.30
#